data_AF-A0A1D9GKY8-F1
#
_entry.id   AF-A0A1D9GKY8-F1
#
_cell.length_a   1.000
_cell.length_b   1.000
_cell.length_c   1.000
_cell.angle_alpha   90.00
_cell.angle_beta   90.00
_cell.angle_gamma   90.00
#
_symmetry.space_group_name_H-M   'P 1'
#
loop_
_entity.id
_entity.type
_entity.pdbx_description
1 polymer ?
#
loop_
_entity_poly.entity_id
_entity_poly.type
_entity_poly.pdbx_seq_one_letter_code
_entity_poly.pdbx_strand_id
1 'polypeptide(L)'
;MSNEGYHEPISELSDETRDMHRALTSLMEELEAVDWYNQRVDACKNEELKAILVHNRDEEKEHAAMVLEWIRRQDPRFDKELKDYLFTDKPIAHK
;
A
#
# COMPACT_ATOMS: atom_id res chain seq x y z
N MET A 1 -2.98 17.50 5.83
CA MET A 1 -3.30 18.22 4.59
C MET A 1 -3.24 17.19 3.48
N SER A 2 -4.39 16.57 3.19
CA SER A 2 -4.50 15.59 2.12
C SER A 2 -4.39 16.34 0.79
N ASN A 3 -3.32 16.08 0.07
CA ASN A 3 -3.15 16.57 -1.29
C ASN A 3 -3.88 15.55 -2.17
N GLU A 4 -5.21 15.61 -2.16
CA GLU A 4 -6.09 14.64 -2.82
C GLU A 4 -5.98 14.80 -4.35
N GLY A 5 -5.20 13.92 -4.99
CA GLY A 5 -5.10 13.81 -6.44
C GLY A 5 -3.73 14.15 -7.02
N TYR A 6 -3.72 14.72 -8.22
CA TYR A 6 -2.50 15.05 -8.96
C TYR A 6 -1.89 16.37 -8.48
N HIS A 7 -0.57 16.44 -8.40
CA HIS A 7 0.16 17.68 -8.07
C HIS A 7 0.50 18.55 -9.28
N GLU A 8 0.33 18.00 -10.49
CA GLU A 8 0.55 18.69 -11.76
C GLU A 8 -0.70 18.57 -12.64
N PRO A 9 -0.91 19.47 -13.62
CA PRO A 9 -2.03 19.39 -14.54
C PRO A 9 -2.07 18.03 -15.26
N ILE A 10 -3.21 17.35 -15.22
CA ILE A 10 -3.38 16.00 -15.81
C ILE A 10 -3.00 15.97 -17.30
N SER A 11 -3.25 17.07 -18.03
CA SER A 11 -2.91 17.21 -19.44
C SER A 11 -1.41 17.20 -19.73
N GLU A 12 -0.57 17.44 -18.71
CA GLU A 12 0.89 17.43 -18.81
C GLU A 12 1.50 16.09 -18.39
N LEU A 13 0.68 15.15 -17.92
CA LEU A 13 1.12 13.83 -17.48
C LEU A 13 0.93 12.80 -18.59
N SER A 14 1.94 11.96 -18.80
CA SER A 14 1.82 10.79 -19.66
C SER A 14 0.82 9.79 -19.07
N ASP A 15 0.27 8.93 -19.93
CA ASP A 15 -0.63 7.86 -19.48
C ASP A 15 0.08 6.89 -18.52
N GLU A 16 1.36 6.60 -18.76
CA GLU A 16 2.20 5.79 -17.86
C GLU A 16 2.31 6.41 -16.46
N THR A 17 2.59 7.70 -16.36
CA THR A 17 2.67 8.40 -15.06
C THR A 17 1.32 8.39 -14.35
N ARG A 18 0.23 8.54 -15.09
CA ARG A 18 -1.12 8.50 -14.54
C ARG A 18 -1.48 7.09 -14.06
N ASP A 19 -1.08 6.03 -14.77
CA ASP A 19 -1.30 4.64 -14.35
C ASP A 19 -0.47 4.31 -13.10
N MET A 20 0.79 4.75 -13.04
CA MET A 20 1.62 4.63 -11.84
C MET A 20 1.01 5.41 -10.66
N HIS A 21 0.51 6.63 -10.88
CA HIS A 21 -0.20 7.38 -9.83
C HIS A 21 -1.42 6.64 -9.30
N ARG A 22 -2.23 6.04 -10.18
CA ARG A 22 -3.37 5.21 -9.75
C ARG A 22 -2.90 4.05 -8.87
N ALA A 23 -1.87 3.32 -9.29
CA ALA A 23 -1.34 2.21 -8.51
C ALA A 23 -0.78 2.65 -7.15
N LEU A 24 -0.02 3.75 -7.10
CA LEU A 24 0.56 4.27 -5.86
C LEU A 24 -0.52 4.76 -4.89
N THR A 25 -1.51 5.51 -5.38
CA THR A 25 -2.62 5.99 -4.55
C THR A 25 -3.45 4.82 -4.03
N SER A 26 -3.78 3.83 -4.86
CA SER A 26 -4.49 2.63 -4.39
C SER A 26 -3.68 1.85 -3.36
N LEU A 27 -2.36 1.67 -3.55
CA LEU A 27 -1.51 1.04 -2.54
C LEU A 27 -1.51 1.83 -1.21
N MET A 28 -1.48 3.16 -1.27
CA MET A 28 -1.58 4.00 -0.07
C MET A 28 -2.91 3.80 0.66
N GLU A 29 -4.03 3.78 -0.07
CA GLU A 29 -5.38 3.56 0.48
C GLU A 29 -5.49 2.20 1.17
N GLU A 30 -4.97 1.13 0.56
CA GLU A 30 -4.97 -0.20 1.19
C GLU A 30 -4.15 -0.23 2.49
N LEU A 31 -2.99 0.42 2.51
CA LEU A 31 -2.15 0.50 3.70
C LEU A 31 -2.79 1.36 4.81
N GLU A 32 -3.49 2.44 4.46
CA GLU A 32 -4.30 3.22 5.41
C GLU A 32 -5.45 2.37 5.97
N ALA A 33 -6.14 1.59 5.14
CA ALA A 33 -7.20 0.69 5.58
C ALA A 33 -6.67 -0.36 6.56
N VAL A 34 -5.51 -0.97 6.27
CA VAL A 34 -4.84 -1.92 7.19
C VAL A 34 -4.57 -1.28 8.56
N ASP A 35 -4.01 -0.07 8.58
CA ASP A 35 -3.73 0.66 9.83
C ASP A 35 -5.02 0.97 10.60
N TRP A 36 -6.01 1.56 9.93
CA TRP A 36 -7.28 1.91 10.56
C TRP A 36 -8.02 0.69 11.11
N TYR A 37 -8.03 -0.42 10.37
CA TYR A 37 -8.62 -1.65 10.88
C TYR A 37 -7.85 -2.21 12.07
N ASN A 38 -6.51 -2.17 12.07
CA ASN A 38 -5.72 -2.57 13.23
C ASN A 38 -6.11 -1.79 14.49
N GLN A 39 -6.17 -0.45 14.39
CA GLN A 39 -6.56 0.41 15.51
C GLN A 39 -7.98 0.09 15.99
N ARG A 40 -8.92 -0.14 15.06
CA ARG A 40 -10.31 -0.51 15.38
C ARG A 40 -10.39 -1.88 16.03
N VAL A 41 -9.63 -2.87 15.56
CA VAL A 41 -9.58 -4.23 16.13
C VAL A 41 -9.12 -4.19 17.59
N ASP A 42 -8.09 -3.41 17.90
CA ASP A 42 -7.58 -3.25 19.27
C ASP A 42 -8.59 -2.54 20.19
N ALA A 43 -9.29 -1.54 19.68
CA ALA A 43 -10.28 -0.79 20.44
C ALA A 43 -11.65 -1.49 20.56
N CYS A 44 -11.99 -2.41 19.64
CA CYS A 44 -13.31 -3.02 19.53
C CYS A 44 -13.65 -3.89 20.75
N LYS A 45 -14.90 -3.77 21.23
CA LYS A 45 -15.43 -4.51 22.38
C LYS A 45 -16.47 -5.57 22.01
N ASN A 46 -16.90 -5.62 20.75
CA ASN A 46 -17.86 -6.59 20.24
C ASN A 46 -17.10 -7.62 19.38
N GLU A 47 -17.14 -8.89 19.76
CA GLU A 47 -16.36 -9.95 19.11
C GLU A 47 -16.82 -10.24 17.67
N GLU A 48 -18.12 -10.12 17.36
CA GLU A 48 -18.63 -10.32 16.01
C GLU A 48 -18.11 -9.24 15.05
N LEU A 49 -18.19 -7.97 15.47
CA LEU A 49 -17.62 -6.87 14.70
C LEU A 49 -16.09 -7.01 14.58
N LYS A 50 -15.40 -7.38 15.67
CA LYS A 50 -13.95 -7.58 15.65
C LYS A 50 -13.53 -8.63 14.62
N ALA A 51 -14.27 -9.72 14.50
CA ALA A 51 -14.00 -10.75 13.51
C ALA A 51 -14.12 -10.21 12.06
N ILE A 52 -15.14 -9.41 11.78
CA ILE A 52 -15.31 -8.75 10.46
C ILE A 52 -14.15 -7.78 10.18
N LEU A 53 -13.76 -6.97 11.16
CA LEU A 53 -12.67 -6.01 11.00
C LEU A 53 -11.32 -6.71 10.77
N VAL A 54 -11.07 -7.83 11.45
CA VAL A 54 -9.86 -8.66 11.23
C VAL A 54 -9.86 -9.25 9.83
N HIS A 55 -10.99 -9.81 9.39
CA HIS A 55 -11.15 -10.36 8.05
C HIS A 55 -10.80 -9.32 6.99
N ASN A 56 -11.50 -8.17 7.01
CA ASN A 56 -11.29 -7.11 6.03
C ASN A 56 -9.83 -6.62 6.04
N ARG A 57 -9.25 -6.36 7.23
CA ARG A 57 -7.85 -5.96 7.37
C ARG A 57 -6.89 -6.91 6.66
N ASP A 58 -7.13 -8.21 6.78
CA ASP A 58 -6.23 -9.21 6.24
C ASP A 58 -6.41 -9.37 4.72
N GLU A 59 -7.61 -9.13 4.17
CA GLU A 59 -7.85 -9.00 2.73
C GLU A 59 -7.15 -7.77 2.13
N GLU A 60 -7.16 -6.61 2.80
CA GLU A 60 -6.48 -5.41 2.26
C GLU A 60 -4.95 -5.62 2.11
N LYS A 61 -4.36 -6.52 2.89
CA LYS A 61 -2.94 -6.89 2.72
C LYS A 61 -2.70 -7.66 1.42
N GLU A 62 -3.67 -8.45 0.97
CA GLU A 62 -3.63 -9.09 -0.35
C GLU A 62 -3.74 -8.04 -1.44
N HIS A 63 -4.69 -7.11 -1.34
CA HIS A 63 -4.85 -6.01 -2.30
C HIS A 63 -3.56 -5.18 -2.41
N ALA A 64 -2.97 -4.79 -1.27
CA ALA A 64 -1.70 -4.08 -1.22
C ALA A 64 -0.57 -4.88 -1.91
N ALA A 65 -0.47 -6.19 -1.65
CA ALA A 65 0.55 -7.04 -2.25
C ALA A 65 0.38 -7.17 -3.78
N MET A 66 -0.85 -7.30 -4.27
CA MET A 66 -1.17 -7.38 -5.70
C MET A 66 -0.76 -6.10 -6.44
N VAL A 67 -1.12 -4.94 -5.88
CA VAL A 67 -0.79 -3.63 -6.48
C VAL A 67 0.72 -3.36 -6.43
N LEU A 68 1.38 -3.69 -5.31
CA LEU A 68 2.83 -3.57 -5.17
C LEU A 68 3.58 -4.43 -6.19
N GLU A 69 3.10 -5.64 -6.47
CA GLU A 69 3.70 -6.50 -7.49
C GLU A 69 3.53 -5.92 -8.91
N TRP A 70 2.40 -5.27 -9.21
CA TRP A 70 2.25 -4.56 -10.48
C TRP A 70 3.25 -3.40 -10.59
N ILE A 71 3.39 -2.59 -9.53
CA ILE A 71 4.38 -1.49 -9.47
C ILE A 71 5.80 -2.02 -9.70
N ARG A 72 6.18 -3.11 -9.02
CA ARG A 72 7.50 -3.76 -9.18
C ARG A 72 7.78 -4.13 -10.64
N ARG A 73 6.76 -4.59 -11.38
CA ARG A 73 6.91 -4.97 -12.80
C ARG A 73 7.07 -3.77 -13.73
N GLN A 74 6.55 -2.60 -13.36
CA GLN A 74 6.64 -1.38 -14.18
C GLN A 74 7.88 -0.53 -13.85
N ASP A 75 8.41 -0.62 -12.62
CA ASP A 75 9.54 0.22 -12.17
C ASP A 75 10.79 -0.62 -11.83
N PRO A 76 11.82 -0.62 -12.70
CA PRO A 76 13.07 -1.33 -12.46
C PRO A 76 13.83 -0.88 -11.20
N ARG A 77 13.65 0.38 -10.77
CA ARG A 77 14.27 0.84 -9.53
C ARG A 77 13.56 0.23 -8.33
N PHE A 78 12.23 0.21 -8.35
CA PHE A 78 11.42 -0.44 -7.33
C PHE A 78 11.75 -1.95 -7.24
N ASP A 79 11.89 -2.63 -8.37
CA ASP A 79 12.31 -4.04 -8.43
C ASP A 79 13.66 -4.29 -7.74
N LYS A 80 14.66 -3.46 -8.04
CA LYS A 80 15.99 -3.59 -7.44
C LYS A 80 15.92 -3.46 -5.92
N GLU A 81 15.32 -2.38 -5.42
CA GLU A 81 15.27 -2.14 -3.97
C GLU A 81 14.45 -3.23 -3.26
N LEU A 82 13.31 -3.67 -3.81
CA LEU A 82 12.54 -4.75 -3.21
C LEU A 82 13.32 -6.05 -3.10
N LYS A 83 14.10 -6.42 -4.13
CA LYS A 83 14.97 -7.62 -4.10
C LYS A 83 16.10 -7.50 -3.09
N ASP A 84 16.63 -6.30 -2.87
CA ASP A 84 17.72 -6.07 -1.93
C ASP A 84 17.27 -6.25 -0.47
N TYR A 85 16.00 -5.97 -0.14
CA TYR A 85 15.52 -5.94 1.25
C TYR A 85 14.49 -7.01 1.62
N LEU A 86 13.56 -7.35 0.74
CA LEU A 86 12.51 -8.32 1.07
C LEU A 86 13.08 -9.72 1.25
N PHE A 87 12.48 -10.47 2.18
CA PHE A 87 12.84 -11.86 2.48
C PHE A 87 14.31 -12.05 2.91
N THR A 88 14.87 -11.07 3.63
CA THR A 88 16.20 -11.13 4.21
C THR A 88 16.16 -11.04 5.73
N ASP A 89 17.14 -11.66 6.41
CA ASP A 89 17.29 -11.59 7.88
C ASP A 89 18.32 -10.55 8.35
N LYS A 90 18.88 -9.77 7.42
CA LYS A 90 19.88 -8.73 7.74
C LYS A 90 19.20 -7.52 8.40
N PRO A 91 19.91 -6.76 9.25
CA PRO A 91 19.43 -5.45 9.68
C PRO A 91 19.08 -4.58 8.47
N ILE A 92 17.87 -4.02 8.46
CA ILE A 92 17.34 -3.27 7.30
C ILE A 92 18.16 -1.99 7.06
N ALA A 93 18.48 -1.25 8.13
CA ALA A 93 19.29 -0.04 8.06
C ALA A 93 20.69 -0.26 8.67
N HIS A 94 21.69 0.41 8.11
CA HIS A 94 23.00 0.54 8.74
C HIS A 94 22.88 1.38 10.03
N LYS A 95 23.66 1.03 11.05
CA LYS A 95 23.79 1.84 12.27
C LYS A 95 24.68 3.05 12.03
#